data_AF-A0A2N2IM72-F1
#
_entry.id   AF-A0A2N2IM72-F1
#
_cell.length_a   1.000
_cell.length_b   1.000
_cell.length_c   1.000
_cell.angle_alpha   90.00
_cell.angle_beta   90.00
_cell.angle_gamma   90.00
#
_symmetry.space_group_name_H-M   'P 1'
#
loop_
_entity.id
_entity.type
_entity.pdbx_description
1 polymer ?
#
loop_
_entity_poly.entity_id
_entity_poly.type
_entity_poly.pdbx_seq_one_letter_code
_entity_poly.pdbx_strand_id
1 'polypeptide(L)'
;MKLVRTTTRLLFALGILWFVTACDEEKKTTTPNPCDGVDCGDHGACVATAGTASCDCDTGYHAEGLTCVVNTGNTPAAFDSTPSADATELAPYTYDIVCTDIDGDTLVLGMDTADTCGGTLIDDGDGTGTYEFTPAVGSALTGCVLSVRCDDGTDPTVQTTAIAIHEKPWRACADDGQWLGQLNGTTDASSINGGTIAEVPWDVSYDGGIAALLALVPATPGQSATVDVQLTGVTIVATYYAYPDLVRLYLADGNGNIRVFQPQDPQQLPPWLPRTGMRISVRVTQVTNYNGAPEIDLVDGTNWVVESTDNEVAVAQRNAEVPVTAADVSTVIRVSGTLTSEGASCGGDALCYDLDYGADQPVSYRTLKVLHVGDCVTFMGPVTLYNGLPQLTDYNLDWSTSW
;
A
#
# COMPACT_ATOMS: atom_id res chain seq x y z
N MET A 1 7.51 -49.02 45.01
CA MET A 1 7.63 -49.53 46.41
C MET A 1 6.28 -50.13 46.83
N LYS A 2 6.22 -50.91 47.92
CA LYS A 2 5.05 -51.72 48.41
C LYS A 2 3.72 -50.92 48.47
N LEU A 3 2.49 -51.41 48.22
CA LEU A 3 1.73 -52.68 48.48
C LEU A 3 0.76 -52.56 49.70
N VAL A 4 -0.45 -53.14 49.57
CA VAL A 4 -1.49 -53.44 50.62
C VAL A 4 -2.40 -52.25 51.06
N ARG A 5 -3.75 -52.23 51.15
CA ARG A 5 -4.94 -53.15 51.01
C ARG A 5 -5.72 -53.39 52.32
N THR A 6 -7.07 -53.35 52.26
CA THR A 6 -8.07 -53.77 53.30
C THR A 6 -8.15 -52.86 54.54
N THR A 7 -9.23 -52.73 55.33
CA THR A 7 -10.52 -53.47 55.58
C THR A 7 -11.63 -52.42 55.90
N THR A 8 -12.94 -52.66 56.11
CA THR A 8 -13.83 -53.84 56.31
C THR A 8 -15.28 -53.47 55.91
N ARG A 9 -16.22 -54.43 55.81
CA ARG A 9 -17.69 -54.21 55.68
C ARG A 9 -18.41 -54.37 57.03
N LEU A 10 -19.55 -53.70 57.24
CA LEU A 10 -20.67 -54.32 58.00
C LEU A 10 -22.03 -53.78 57.52
N LEU A 11 -23.01 -54.69 57.38
CA LEU A 11 -24.39 -54.37 56.99
C LEU A 11 -25.23 -54.08 58.23
N PHE A 12 -26.26 -53.25 58.10
CA PHE A 12 -27.53 -53.47 58.78
C PHE A 12 -28.69 -53.27 57.80
N ALA A 13 -29.72 -54.11 57.92
CA ALA A 13 -30.89 -54.15 57.05
C ALA A 13 -32.17 -54.24 57.91
N LEU A 14 -33.34 -54.26 57.23
CA LEU A 14 -34.70 -54.05 57.75
C LEU A 14 -35.00 -52.57 58.06
N GLY A 15 -36.08 -51.94 57.59
CA GLY A 15 -37.16 -52.37 56.66
C GLY A 15 -38.57 -52.21 57.25
N ILE A 16 -39.55 -52.00 56.36
CA ILE A 16 -41.03 -52.12 56.52
C ILE A 16 -41.86 -50.80 56.57
N LEU A 17 -42.62 -50.62 55.48
CA LEU A 17 -43.95 -50.00 55.25
C LEU A 17 -44.28 -48.50 55.44
N TRP A 18 -44.57 -47.89 54.27
CA TRP A 18 -45.76 -47.07 53.94
C TRP A 18 -46.17 -45.91 54.86
N PHE A 19 -45.79 -44.70 54.45
CA PHE A 19 -46.69 -43.54 54.48
C PHE A 19 -46.69 -42.88 53.09
N VAL A 20 -47.88 -42.54 52.59
CA VAL A 20 -48.03 -41.69 51.41
C VAL A 20 -47.93 -40.24 51.89
N THR A 21 -46.85 -39.56 51.52
CA THR A 21 -46.68 -38.11 51.73
C THR A 21 -46.64 -37.43 50.37
N ALA A 22 -47.38 -36.34 50.25
CA ALA A 22 -47.65 -35.65 48.99
C ALA A 22 -46.37 -35.13 48.31
N CYS A 23 -46.43 -34.99 46.99
CA CYS A 23 -45.49 -34.16 46.26
C CYS A 23 -45.60 -32.72 46.78
N ASP A 24 -44.48 -32.18 47.27
CA ASP A 24 -44.35 -30.74 47.47
C ASP A 24 -44.08 -30.14 46.08
N GLU A 25 -45.09 -29.51 45.50
CA GLU A 25 -44.93 -28.81 44.22
C GLU A 25 -44.03 -27.60 44.44
N GLU A 26 -42.95 -27.48 43.67
CA GLU A 26 -42.23 -26.22 43.56
C GLU A 26 -43.21 -25.14 43.10
N LYS A 27 -43.62 -24.28 44.04
CA LYS A 27 -44.61 -23.23 43.81
C LYS A 27 -44.01 -22.19 42.88
N LYS A 28 -44.12 -22.44 41.57
CA LYS A 28 -43.77 -21.52 40.49
C LYS A 28 -44.45 -20.19 40.76
N THR A 29 -43.71 -19.23 41.31
CA THR A 29 -44.15 -17.85 41.52
C THR A 29 -44.24 -17.17 40.17
N THR A 30 -45.37 -17.40 39.48
CA THR A 30 -45.78 -16.62 38.33
C THR A 30 -46.11 -15.22 38.82
N THR A 31 -45.15 -14.30 38.70
CA THR A 31 -45.46 -12.87 38.67
C THR A 31 -46.58 -12.68 37.64
N PRO A 32 -47.73 -12.07 37.97
CA PRO A 32 -48.77 -11.80 36.99
C PRO A 32 -48.16 -11.01 35.84
N ASN A 33 -48.48 -11.38 34.59
CA ASN A 33 -48.03 -10.60 33.44
C ASN A 33 -48.75 -9.24 33.50
N PRO A 34 -48.03 -8.11 33.59
CA PRO A 34 -48.66 -6.80 33.70
C PRO A 34 -49.61 -6.48 32.55
N CYS A 35 -49.37 -7.06 31.37
CA CYS A 35 -50.18 -6.87 30.16
C CYS A 35 -51.42 -7.77 30.06
N ASP A 36 -51.72 -8.64 31.03
CA ASP A 36 -52.90 -9.51 30.97
C ASP A 36 -54.20 -8.66 31.04
N GLY A 37 -54.87 -8.51 29.90
CA GLY A 37 -56.11 -7.74 29.78
C GLY A 37 -55.91 -6.23 29.55
N VAL A 38 -54.68 -5.80 29.24
CA VAL A 38 -54.41 -4.43 28.78
C VAL A 38 -54.60 -4.37 27.27
N ASP A 39 -55.41 -3.39 26.84
CA ASP A 39 -55.66 -3.07 25.43
C ASP A 39 -55.07 -1.68 25.16
N CYS A 40 -54.09 -1.61 24.25
CA CYS A 40 -53.42 -0.36 23.87
C CYS A 40 -54.12 0.37 22.71
N GLY A 41 -55.22 -0.19 22.20
CA GLY A 41 -55.89 0.23 20.97
C GLY A 41 -55.24 -0.38 19.71
N ASP A 42 -55.78 -0.01 18.54
CA ASP A 42 -55.35 -0.55 17.24
C ASP A 42 -53.92 -0.13 16.82
N HIS A 43 -53.27 0.76 17.56
CA HIS A 43 -52.00 1.42 17.22
C HIS A 43 -50.88 1.22 18.26
N GLY A 44 -50.87 0.09 18.96
CA GLY A 44 -49.74 -0.26 19.81
C GLY A 44 -49.85 -1.63 20.50
N ALA A 45 -48.70 -2.11 20.99
CA ALA A 45 -48.57 -3.36 21.71
C ALA A 45 -48.33 -3.11 23.21
N CYS A 46 -48.93 -3.94 24.09
CA CYS A 46 -48.60 -3.87 25.51
C CYS A 46 -47.24 -4.53 25.78
N VAL A 47 -46.36 -3.78 26.46
CA VAL A 47 -45.05 -4.24 26.96
C VAL A 47 -44.96 -4.07 28.47
N ALA A 48 -44.23 -4.97 29.13
CA ALA A 48 -44.08 -5.00 30.59
C ALA A 48 -42.81 -4.24 31.04
N THR A 49 -42.92 -2.92 31.18
CA THR A 49 -41.81 -2.05 31.61
C THR A 49 -41.77 -1.93 33.14
N ALA A 50 -40.63 -2.28 33.75
CA ALA A 50 -40.39 -2.22 35.21
C ALA A 50 -41.45 -2.93 36.11
N GLY A 51 -42.18 -3.91 35.57
CA GLY A 51 -43.24 -4.64 36.29
C GLY A 51 -44.63 -4.00 36.19
N THR A 52 -44.79 -2.96 35.38
CA THR A 52 -46.06 -2.33 35.02
C THR A 52 -46.32 -2.47 33.52
N ALA A 53 -47.60 -2.44 33.10
CA ALA A 53 -47.94 -2.35 31.70
C ALA A 53 -47.62 -0.95 31.14
N SER A 54 -47.11 -0.91 29.92
CA SER A 54 -46.89 0.28 29.11
C SER A 54 -47.33 -0.06 27.69
N CYS A 55 -47.81 0.94 26.93
CA CYS A 55 -48.03 0.76 25.51
C CYS A 55 -46.78 1.19 24.74
N ASP A 56 -46.33 0.32 23.84
CA ASP A 56 -45.35 0.59 22.80
C ASP A 56 -46.16 0.92 21.54
N CYS A 57 -46.13 2.17 21.10
CA CYS A 57 -47.05 2.68 20.08
C CYS A 57 -46.43 2.66 18.70
N ASP A 58 -47.27 2.47 17.68
CA ASP A 58 -46.87 2.58 16.28
C ASP A 58 -46.39 4.02 15.97
N THR A 59 -45.53 4.16 14.96
CA THR A 59 -45.11 5.46 14.42
C THR A 59 -46.32 6.35 14.09
N GLY A 60 -46.27 7.62 14.50
CA GLY A 60 -47.39 8.57 14.46
C GLY A 60 -48.27 8.58 15.72
N TYR A 61 -47.96 7.76 16.72
CA TYR A 61 -48.71 7.68 17.98
C TYR A 61 -47.78 7.69 19.21
N HIS A 62 -48.30 8.20 20.32
CA HIS A 62 -47.63 8.15 21.63
C HIS A 62 -48.58 7.63 22.70
N ALA A 63 -48.02 7.08 23.79
CA ALA A 63 -48.80 6.52 24.87
C ALA A 63 -49.34 7.60 25.82
N GLU A 64 -50.66 7.84 25.79
CA GLU A 64 -51.37 8.58 26.86
C GLU A 64 -51.96 7.57 27.86
N GLY A 65 -51.11 7.10 28.78
CA GLY A 65 -51.46 6.06 29.75
C GLY A 65 -51.39 4.66 29.14
N LEU A 66 -52.55 4.02 28.94
CA LEU A 66 -52.67 2.69 28.32
C LEU A 66 -53.43 2.78 26.98
N THR A 67 -53.20 3.85 26.22
CA THR A 67 -53.82 4.04 24.90
C THR A 67 -52.85 4.81 24.03
N CYS A 68 -52.65 4.34 22.80
CA CYS A 68 -51.87 5.05 21.80
C CYS A 68 -52.75 6.12 21.13
N VAL A 69 -52.35 7.39 21.25
CA VAL A 69 -53.05 8.55 20.69
C VAL A 69 -52.18 9.22 19.64
N VAL A 70 -52.80 9.75 18.59
CA VAL A 70 -52.07 10.34 17.46
C VAL A 70 -51.22 11.54 17.91
N ASN A 71 -50.04 11.67 17.33
CA ASN A 71 -49.17 12.81 17.60
C ASN A 71 -49.78 14.09 17.00
N THR A 72 -49.66 15.21 17.71
CA THR A 72 -50.35 16.48 17.38
C THR A 72 -49.40 17.68 17.28
N GLY A 73 -48.12 17.39 17.05
CA GLY A 73 -47.06 18.33 16.70
C GLY A 73 -46.07 17.65 15.75
N ASN A 74 -44.97 18.34 15.42
CA ASN A 74 -43.87 17.81 14.64
C ASN A 74 -42.62 17.67 15.53
N THR A 75 -42.02 16.50 15.51
CA THR A 75 -40.75 16.13 16.10
C THR A 75 -39.75 16.03 14.95
N PRO A 76 -38.63 16.78 14.96
CA PRO A 76 -37.69 16.70 13.85
C PRO A 76 -37.19 15.28 13.61
N ALA A 77 -37.18 14.84 12.36
CA ALA A 77 -36.63 13.55 11.96
C ALA A 77 -35.19 13.35 12.48
N ALA A 78 -34.81 12.10 12.77
CA ALA A 78 -33.55 11.74 13.39
C ALA A 78 -32.79 10.67 12.61
N PHE A 79 -31.47 10.84 12.47
CA PHE A 79 -30.61 9.79 11.92
C PHE A 79 -30.33 8.71 12.97
N ASP A 80 -30.62 7.44 12.62
CA ASP A 80 -30.23 6.25 13.40
C ASP A 80 -28.95 5.57 12.85
N SER A 81 -28.54 6.00 11.66
CA SER A 81 -27.29 5.64 10.99
C SER A 81 -26.13 6.58 11.39
N THR A 82 -24.89 6.11 11.25
CA THR A 82 -23.68 6.94 11.44
C THR A 82 -22.63 6.56 10.39
N PRO A 83 -22.06 7.53 9.64
CA PRO A 83 -21.05 7.25 8.62
C PRO A 83 -19.71 6.84 9.25
N SER A 84 -18.89 6.12 8.48
CA SER A 84 -17.48 5.91 8.84
C SER A 84 -16.74 7.25 8.87
N ALA A 85 -15.88 7.45 9.86
CA ALA A 85 -14.97 8.61 9.91
C ALA A 85 -13.73 8.42 9.02
N ASP A 86 -13.56 7.25 8.42
CA ASP A 86 -12.38 6.85 7.65
C ASP A 86 -12.76 6.39 6.23
N ALA A 87 -11.99 6.85 5.25
CA ALA A 87 -12.04 6.44 3.85
C ALA A 87 -10.63 6.19 3.32
N THR A 88 -10.52 5.50 2.18
CA THR A 88 -9.23 5.20 1.53
C THR A 88 -9.26 5.74 0.10
N GLU A 89 -8.20 6.41 -0.34
CA GLU A 89 -8.13 6.87 -1.73
C GLU A 89 -8.21 5.71 -2.73
N LEU A 90 -8.77 5.98 -3.92
CA LEU A 90 -9.02 4.97 -4.96
C LEU A 90 -9.86 3.76 -4.52
N ALA A 91 -10.52 3.82 -3.36
CA ALA A 91 -11.51 2.85 -2.90
C ALA A 91 -12.91 3.49 -2.90
N PRO A 92 -13.95 2.77 -3.34
CA PRO A 92 -15.32 3.26 -3.20
C PRO A 92 -15.69 3.34 -1.72
N TYR A 93 -16.17 4.51 -1.32
CA TYR A 93 -16.80 4.75 -0.02
C TYR A 93 -18.32 4.74 -0.22
N THR A 94 -19.02 3.99 0.63
CA THR A 94 -20.48 3.92 0.66
C THR A 94 -20.97 4.16 2.08
N TYR A 95 -22.05 4.93 2.23
CA TYR A 95 -22.75 5.13 3.49
C TYR A 95 -24.25 4.89 3.30
N ASP A 96 -24.75 3.84 3.93
CA ASP A 96 -26.18 3.53 3.99
C ASP A 96 -26.83 4.40 5.07
N ILE A 97 -27.69 5.31 4.63
CA ILE A 97 -28.40 6.27 5.46
C ILE A 97 -29.70 5.62 5.94
N VAL A 98 -29.95 5.76 7.23
CA VAL A 98 -31.22 5.48 7.90
C VAL A 98 -31.60 6.70 8.72
N CYS A 99 -32.71 7.31 8.34
CA CYS A 99 -33.40 8.35 9.07
C CYS A 99 -34.79 7.84 9.46
N THR A 100 -35.27 8.23 10.64
CA THR A 100 -36.59 7.90 11.15
C THR A 100 -37.28 9.15 11.68
N ASP A 101 -38.60 9.14 11.66
CA ASP A 101 -39.43 10.10 12.37
C ASP A 101 -40.44 9.33 13.23
N ILE A 102 -40.81 9.91 14.36
CA ILE A 102 -41.74 9.34 15.34
C ILE A 102 -43.20 9.76 15.07
N ASP A 103 -43.43 10.83 14.32
CA ASP A 103 -44.76 11.35 13.96
C ASP A 103 -45.33 10.73 12.67
N GLY A 104 -44.50 9.98 11.93
CA GLY A 104 -44.89 9.22 10.74
C GLY A 104 -44.87 10.05 9.45
N ASP A 105 -44.14 11.17 9.47
CA ASP A 105 -44.04 12.07 8.33
C ASP A 105 -43.19 11.49 7.19
N THR A 106 -43.38 12.03 5.98
CA THR A 106 -42.69 11.55 4.78
C THR A 106 -41.28 12.11 4.72
N LEU A 107 -40.28 11.23 4.82
CA LEU A 107 -38.87 11.60 4.85
C LEU A 107 -38.27 11.75 3.44
N VAL A 108 -37.51 12.82 3.23
CA VAL A 108 -36.73 13.07 2.01
C VAL A 108 -35.26 13.30 2.39
N LEU A 109 -34.36 12.52 1.79
CA LEU A 109 -32.92 12.66 2.02
C LEU A 109 -32.27 13.62 1.01
N GLY A 110 -31.16 14.26 1.40
CA GLY A 110 -30.45 15.14 0.48
C GLY A 110 -29.06 15.59 0.92
N MET A 111 -28.25 16.01 -0.05
CA MET A 111 -26.92 16.60 0.16
C MET A 111 -27.04 17.98 0.81
N ASP A 112 -26.47 18.15 2.01
CA ASP A 112 -26.39 19.46 2.67
C ASP A 112 -25.28 20.35 2.06
N THR A 113 -25.43 21.66 2.24
CA THR A 113 -24.50 22.67 1.72
C THR A 113 -23.09 22.64 2.35
N ALA A 114 -22.90 21.96 3.48
CA ALA A 114 -21.59 21.78 4.10
C ALA A 114 -20.80 20.57 3.57
N ASP A 115 -21.35 19.78 2.63
CA ASP A 115 -20.59 18.68 2.03
C ASP A 115 -19.43 19.18 1.18
N THR A 116 -18.26 18.57 1.39
CA THR A 116 -17.05 18.79 0.59
C THR A 116 -16.43 17.49 0.06
N CYS A 117 -17.01 16.33 0.36
CA CYS A 117 -16.57 15.05 -0.16
C CYS A 117 -16.98 14.86 -1.64
N GLY A 118 -18.00 15.57 -2.11
CA GLY A 118 -18.34 15.65 -3.54
C GLY A 118 -18.96 14.38 -4.12
N GLY A 119 -19.57 13.57 -3.26
CA GLY A 119 -20.26 12.34 -3.65
C GLY A 119 -21.64 12.55 -4.24
N THR A 120 -22.34 11.44 -4.44
CA THR A 120 -23.73 11.39 -4.91
C THR A 120 -24.59 10.72 -3.85
N LEU A 121 -25.77 11.27 -3.57
CA LEU A 121 -26.78 10.66 -2.72
C LEU A 121 -27.94 10.15 -3.58
N ILE A 122 -28.37 8.93 -3.29
CA ILE A 122 -29.58 8.30 -3.81
C ILE A 122 -30.55 8.16 -2.63
N ASP A 123 -31.74 8.73 -2.77
CA ASP A 123 -32.82 8.68 -1.79
C ASP A 123 -33.85 7.64 -2.24
N ASP A 124 -34.17 6.67 -1.39
CA ASP A 124 -35.18 5.64 -1.66
C ASP A 124 -36.60 6.12 -1.29
N GLY A 125 -36.72 7.25 -0.59
CA GLY A 125 -38.00 7.93 -0.31
C GLY A 125 -38.81 7.34 0.83
N ASP A 126 -38.18 6.51 1.67
CA ASP A 126 -38.76 5.89 2.88
C ASP A 126 -37.96 6.19 4.15
N GLY A 127 -37.06 7.19 4.09
CA GLY A 127 -36.08 7.49 5.14
C GLY A 127 -34.75 6.74 4.97
N THR A 128 -34.63 5.83 4.01
CA THR A 128 -33.37 5.17 3.65
C THR A 128 -32.80 5.67 2.32
N GLY A 129 -31.50 5.45 2.14
CA GLY A 129 -30.78 5.80 0.91
C GLY A 129 -29.28 5.54 1.02
N THR A 130 -28.53 5.81 -0.04
CA THR A 130 -27.07 5.58 -0.07
C THR A 130 -26.33 6.82 -0.54
N TYR A 131 -25.27 7.19 0.18
CA TYR A 131 -24.29 8.18 -0.24
C TYR A 131 -22.98 7.49 -0.69
N GLU A 132 -22.51 7.80 -1.90
CA GLU A 132 -21.31 7.19 -2.49
C GLU A 132 -20.30 8.22 -3.01
N PHE A 133 -19.00 7.97 -2.80
CA PHE A 133 -17.92 8.67 -3.48
C PHE A 133 -16.65 7.80 -3.59
N THR A 134 -15.63 8.27 -4.32
CA THR A 134 -14.30 7.63 -4.37
C THR A 134 -13.25 8.73 -4.23
N PRO A 135 -12.44 8.77 -3.15
CA PRO A 135 -11.45 9.82 -2.98
C PRO A 135 -10.33 9.71 -4.04
N ALA A 136 -9.91 10.85 -4.58
CA ALA A 136 -8.86 10.91 -5.60
C ALA A 136 -7.45 10.79 -5.00
N VAL A 137 -6.47 10.43 -5.83
CA VAL A 137 -5.04 10.38 -5.44
C VAL A 137 -4.60 11.70 -4.81
N GLY A 138 -3.92 11.63 -3.67
CA GLY A 138 -3.43 12.81 -2.96
C GLY A 138 -4.50 13.58 -2.17
N SER A 139 -5.68 12.96 -1.95
CA SER A 139 -6.68 13.47 -0.99
C SER A 139 -6.35 13.10 0.46
N ALA A 140 -5.44 12.14 0.66
CA ALA A 140 -4.76 11.95 1.92
C ALA A 140 -4.14 13.27 2.40
N LEU A 141 -4.07 13.47 3.72
CA LEU A 141 -3.68 14.73 4.40
C LEU A 141 -4.68 15.90 4.31
N THR A 142 -5.66 15.91 3.38
CA THR A 142 -6.67 16.98 3.31
C THR A 142 -7.99 16.57 3.99
N GLY A 143 -8.42 15.32 3.79
CA GLY A 143 -9.73 14.85 4.25
C GLY A 143 -10.90 15.53 3.53
N CYS A 144 -12.13 15.22 3.93
CA CYS A 144 -13.33 15.93 3.47
C CYS A 144 -14.43 15.94 4.54
N VAL A 145 -15.50 16.69 4.30
CA VAL A 145 -16.69 16.73 5.16
C VAL A 145 -17.84 16.08 4.43
N LEU A 146 -18.39 15.00 4.99
CA LEU A 146 -19.66 14.41 4.56
C LEU A 146 -20.77 15.17 5.28
N SER A 147 -21.72 15.77 4.54
CA SER A 147 -22.89 16.43 5.14
C SER A 147 -24.18 16.08 4.40
N VAL A 148 -25.11 15.45 5.12
CA VAL A 148 -26.43 15.02 4.60
C VAL A 148 -27.55 15.55 5.49
N ARG A 149 -28.73 15.74 4.92
CA ARG A 149 -29.95 16.12 5.63
C ARG A 149 -31.07 15.11 5.41
N CYS A 150 -31.98 15.09 6.37
CA CYS A 150 -33.25 14.38 6.33
C CYS A 150 -34.36 15.41 6.64
N ASP A 151 -35.35 15.51 5.75
CA ASP A 151 -36.41 16.52 5.78
C ASP A 151 -37.77 15.84 5.98
N ASP A 152 -38.51 16.23 7.02
CA ASP A 152 -39.87 15.75 7.35
C ASP A 152 -40.98 16.61 6.70
N GLY A 153 -40.62 17.66 5.99
CA GLY A 153 -41.54 18.64 5.42
C GLY A 153 -41.74 19.89 6.27
N THR A 154 -41.08 20.00 7.43
CA THR A 154 -41.05 21.22 8.26
C THR A 154 -39.67 21.84 8.37
N ASP A 155 -38.70 21.17 9.01
CA ASP A 155 -37.33 21.64 9.25
C ASP A 155 -36.34 20.46 9.09
N PRO A 156 -35.36 20.54 8.18
CA PRO A 156 -34.46 19.41 7.94
C PRO A 156 -33.40 19.24 9.05
N THR A 157 -33.29 18.03 9.58
CA THR A 157 -32.18 17.61 10.44
C THR A 157 -30.94 17.35 9.61
N VAL A 158 -29.78 17.80 10.07
CA VAL A 158 -28.48 17.65 9.38
C VAL A 158 -27.54 16.76 10.19
N GLN A 159 -26.87 15.82 9.51
CA GLN A 159 -25.77 15.03 10.03
C GLN A 159 -24.49 15.38 9.27
N THR A 160 -23.42 15.67 9.99
CA THR A 160 -22.11 16.06 9.43
C THR A 160 -21.00 15.24 10.07
N THR A 161 -20.10 14.68 9.27
CA THR A 161 -18.93 13.93 9.74
C THR A 161 -17.68 14.32 8.94
N ALA A 162 -16.57 14.55 9.66
CA ALA A 162 -15.27 14.74 9.04
C ALA A 162 -14.68 13.36 8.67
N ILE A 163 -14.33 13.18 7.40
CA ILE A 163 -13.77 11.95 6.85
C ILE A 163 -12.26 12.11 6.73
N ALA A 164 -11.52 11.31 7.50
CA ALA A 164 -10.09 11.11 7.30
C ALA A 164 -9.88 10.22 6.07
N ILE A 165 -9.22 10.76 5.05
CA ILE A 165 -8.83 9.99 3.87
C ILE A 165 -7.41 9.49 4.10
N HIS A 166 -7.26 8.17 4.09
CA HIS A 166 -5.98 7.48 4.17
C HIS A 166 -5.45 7.17 2.77
N GLU A 167 -4.13 7.18 2.63
CA GLU A 167 -3.47 6.61 1.45
C GLU A 167 -3.84 5.13 1.34
N LYS A 168 -3.86 4.60 0.12
CA LYS A 168 -4.23 3.21 -0.09
C LYS A 168 -3.07 2.30 0.32
N PRO A 169 -3.23 1.44 1.35
CA PRO A 169 -2.23 0.44 1.64
C PRO A 169 -2.33 -0.66 0.58
N TRP A 170 -1.68 -0.44 -0.57
CA TRP A 170 -1.43 -1.52 -1.52
C TRP A 170 -0.68 -2.63 -0.79
N ARG A 171 -1.03 -3.88 -1.09
CA ARG A 171 -0.41 -5.03 -0.43
C ARG A 171 1.09 -4.98 -0.71
N ALA A 172 1.88 -4.75 0.33
CA ALA A 172 3.33 -4.84 0.25
C ALA A 172 3.70 -6.14 -0.47
N CYS A 173 4.31 -6.00 -1.65
CA CYS A 173 4.75 -7.15 -2.42
C CYS A 173 5.75 -7.94 -1.58
N ALA A 174 5.47 -9.23 -1.41
CA ALA A 174 6.30 -10.09 -0.58
C ALA A 174 7.68 -10.24 -1.23
N ASP A 175 8.68 -9.55 -0.69
CA ASP A 175 10.06 -9.83 -1.02
C ASP A 175 10.42 -11.21 -0.43
N ASP A 176 10.60 -12.20 -1.30
CA ASP A 176 10.99 -13.55 -0.91
C ASP A 176 12.48 -13.67 -0.55
N GLY A 177 13.23 -12.57 -0.69
CA GLY A 177 14.66 -12.48 -0.42
C GLY A 177 15.54 -13.14 -1.48
N GLN A 178 14.98 -13.69 -2.57
CA GLN A 178 15.73 -14.47 -3.57
C GLN A 178 15.86 -13.71 -4.89
N TRP A 179 17.03 -13.11 -5.09
CA TRP A 179 17.35 -12.47 -6.37
C TRP A 179 18.00 -13.45 -7.36
N LEU A 180 17.37 -13.63 -8.52
CA LEU A 180 17.87 -14.47 -9.62
C LEU A 180 18.27 -13.67 -10.87
N GLY A 181 18.56 -12.38 -10.71
CA GLY A 181 19.00 -11.50 -11.79
C GLY A 181 20.53 -11.40 -11.94
N GLN A 182 21.02 -10.25 -12.38
CA GLN A 182 22.42 -10.08 -12.79
C GLN A 182 23.44 -10.34 -11.67
N LEU A 183 23.08 -10.03 -10.41
CA LEU A 183 23.92 -10.21 -9.22
C LEU A 183 23.81 -11.61 -8.60
N ASN A 184 23.79 -12.64 -9.45
CA ASN A 184 23.67 -14.05 -9.07
C ASN A 184 24.90 -14.84 -9.57
N GLY A 185 26.01 -14.74 -8.81
CA GLY A 185 27.35 -15.21 -9.16
C GLY A 185 27.41 -16.52 -9.98
N THR A 186 27.98 -16.44 -11.17
CA THR A 186 28.00 -17.53 -12.17
C THR A 186 29.42 -17.99 -12.49
N THR A 187 29.58 -19.27 -12.79
CA THR A 187 30.84 -19.84 -13.31
C THR A 187 30.94 -19.76 -14.84
N ASP A 188 29.91 -19.27 -15.52
CA ASP A 188 29.90 -19.13 -16.97
C ASP A 188 30.61 -17.84 -17.43
N ALA A 189 31.82 -18.01 -17.98
CA ALA A 189 32.62 -16.92 -18.53
C ALA A 189 32.04 -16.26 -19.80
N SER A 190 30.91 -16.74 -20.34
CA SER A 190 30.12 -16.11 -21.40
C SER A 190 28.89 -15.33 -20.90
N SER A 191 28.59 -15.41 -19.60
CA SER A 191 27.54 -14.59 -18.98
C SER A 191 28.04 -13.17 -18.66
N ILE A 192 27.10 -12.23 -18.60
CA ILE A 192 27.27 -10.85 -18.07
C ILE A 192 26.92 -10.75 -16.57
N ASN A 193 26.46 -11.83 -15.97
CA ASN A 193 26.09 -11.93 -14.56
C ASN A 193 27.33 -12.28 -13.74
N GLY A 194 27.35 -11.97 -12.45
CA GLY A 194 28.55 -12.12 -11.62
C GLY A 194 28.51 -11.31 -10.34
N GLY A 195 29.51 -11.53 -9.48
CA GLY A 195 29.58 -10.94 -8.15
C GLY A 195 28.55 -11.52 -7.19
N THR A 196 28.50 -10.94 -5.99
CA THR A 196 27.54 -11.29 -4.93
C THR A 196 26.91 -10.02 -4.36
N ILE A 197 25.65 -10.09 -3.95
CA ILE A 197 24.95 -8.95 -3.34
C ILE A 197 25.55 -8.65 -1.96
N ALA A 198 25.89 -7.38 -1.73
CA ALA A 198 26.07 -6.81 -0.40
C ALA A 198 24.92 -5.84 -0.12
N GLU A 199 24.14 -6.11 0.92
CA GLU A 199 23.02 -5.24 1.34
C GLU A 199 23.48 -4.03 2.18
N VAL A 200 24.77 -3.98 2.52
CA VAL A 200 25.40 -2.84 3.18
C VAL A 200 26.05 -1.92 2.15
N PRO A 201 25.99 -0.59 2.34
CA PRO A 201 26.82 0.34 1.59
C PRO A 201 28.31 -0.03 1.74
N TRP A 202 29.10 0.17 0.70
CA TRP A 202 30.54 0.00 0.81
C TRP A 202 31.17 1.02 1.76
N ASP A 203 32.31 0.65 2.34
CA ASP A 203 33.13 1.54 3.15
C ASP A 203 33.66 2.70 2.28
N VAL A 204 33.55 3.95 2.76
CA VAL A 204 34.05 5.15 2.04
C VAL A 204 35.57 5.15 1.82
N SER A 205 36.32 4.28 2.50
CA SER A 205 37.75 4.04 2.22
C SER A 205 37.99 3.20 0.96
N TYR A 206 36.95 2.56 0.40
CA TYR A 206 36.98 2.03 -0.96
C TYR A 206 36.82 3.18 -1.96
N ASP A 207 37.91 3.91 -2.20
CA ASP A 207 37.98 5.00 -3.17
C ASP A 207 38.74 4.54 -4.42
N GLY A 208 38.02 4.45 -5.54
CA GLY A 208 38.58 4.17 -6.86
C GLY A 208 38.71 5.42 -7.74
N GLY A 209 38.42 6.60 -7.20
CA GLY A 209 38.50 7.90 -7.86
C GLY A 209 37.18 8.43 -8.42
N ILE A 210 36.03 7.78 -8.18
CA ILE A 210 34.76 8.19 -8.82
C ILE A 210 34.29 9.55 -8.29
N ALA A 211 34.41 9.84 -6.99
CA ALA A 211 34.05 11.16 -6.47
C ALA A 211 34.90 12.30 -7.08
N ALA A 212 36.19 12.04 -7.32
CA ALA A 212 37.08 13.00 -8.00
C ALA A 212 36.69 13.19 -9.48
N LEU A 213 36.24 12.13 -10.16
CA LEU A 213 35.75 12.19 -11.53
C LEU A 213 34.42 12.95 -11.63
N LEU A 214 33.47 12.67 -10.72
CA LEU A 214 32.17 13.33 -10.65
C LEU A 214 32.30 14.85 -10.44
N ALA A 215 33.31 15.30 -9.67
CA ALA A 215 33.61 16.71 -9.48
C ALA A 215 34.07 17.45 -10.77
N LEU A 216 34.43 16.72 -11.83
CA LEU A 216 34.81 17.28 -13.14
C LEU A 216 33.65 17.29 -14.15
N VAL A 217 32.49 16.72 -13.80
CA VAL A 217 31.30 16.67 -14.66
C VAL A 217 30.70 18.08 -14.76
N PRO A 218 30.43 18.62 -15.97
CA PRO A 218 29.84 19.94 -16.12
C PRO A 218 28.48 20.08 -15.41
N ALA A 219 28.24 21.21 -14.76
CA ALA A 219 26.96 21.46 -14.09
C ALA A 219 25.78 21.63 -15.08
N THR A 220 26.06 22.04 -16.33
CA THR A 220 25.04 22.26 -17.35
C THR A 220 24.72 20.96 -18.11
N PRO A 221 23.45 20.54 -18.21
CA PRO A 221 23.04 19.45 -19.10
C PRO A 221 23.50 19.66 -20.55
N GLY A 222 23.95 18.57 -21.18
CA GLY A 222 24.45 18.53 -22.56
C GLY A 222 25.88 19.05 -22.75
N GLN A 223 26.60 19.39 -21.67
CA GLN A 223 28.01 19.78 -21.73
C GLN A 223 28.95 18.62 -21.37
N SER A 224 30.09 18.57 -22.07
CA SER A 224 31.17 17.62 -21.88
C SER A 224 32.45 18.33 -21.39
N ALA A 225 33.27 17.63 -20.61
CA ALA A 225 34.60 18.05 -20.20
C ALA A 225 35.64 16.99 -20.60
N THR A 226 36.73 17.42 -21.23
CA THR A 226 37.94 16.60 -21.39
C THR A 226 38.64 16.50 -20.04
N VAL A 227 38.98 15.28 -19.63
CA VAL A 227 39.60 14.97 -18.35
C VAL A 227 40.80 14.05 -18.53
N ASP A 228 41.58 13.83 -17.46
CA ASP A 228 42.65 12.85 -17.42
C ASP A 228 42.64 12.21 -16.03
N VAL A 229 41.79 11.20 -15.84
CA VAL A 229 41.55 10.55 -14.54
C VAL A 229 41.75 9.05 -14.68
N GLN A 230 42.65 8.49 -13.86
CA GLN A 230 42.79 7.05 -13.71
C GLN A 230 41.80 6.57 -12.63
N LEU A 231 40.74 5.86 -13.05
CA LEU A 231 39.97 5.05 -12.11
C LEU A 231 40.78 3.79 -11.79
N THR A 232 40.80 3.42 -10.50
CA THR A 232 41.58 2.29 -9.99
C THR A 232 40.71 1.36 -9.14
N GLY A 233 40.57 0.10 -9.54
CA GLY A 233 39.87 -0.93 -8.77
C GLY A 233 38.36 -0.71 -8.59
N VAL A 234 37.72 0.13 -9.42
CA VAL A 234 36.27 0.41 -9.37
C VAL A 234 35.47 -0.84 -9.78
N THR A 235 34.31 -1.07 -9.15
CA THR A 235 33.51 -2.27 -9.38
C THR A 235 32.46 -2.01 -10.47
N ILE A 236 32.35 -2.94 -11.42
CA ILE A 236 31.21 -2.99 -12.35
C ILE A 236 30.00 -3.50 -11.56
N VAL A 237 28.99 -2.65 -11.34
CA VAL A 237 27.80 -2.96 -10.51
C VAL A 237 26.58 -3.38 -11.30
N ALA A 238 26.47 -2.93 -12.56
CA ALA A 238 25.46 -3.40 -13.51
C ALA A 238 26.01 -3.35 -14.92
N THR A 239 25.53 -4.23 -15.80
CA THR A 239 25.75 -4.11 -17.25
C THR A 239 24.44 -4.25 -18.00
N TYR A 240 24.30 -3.45 -19.06
CA TYR A 240 23.18 -3.52 -19.98
C TYR A 240 23.68 -4.02 -21.32
N TYR A 241 23.12 -5.13 -21.80
CA TYR A 241 23.43 -5.69 -23.11
C TYR A 241 22.24 -5.55 -24.06
N ALA A 242 22.36 -4.71 -25.09
CA ALA A 242 21.45 -4.73 -26.23
C ALA A 242 22.17 -5.31 -27.45
N TYR A 243 21.59 -6.39 -27.99
CA TYR A 243 22.22 -7.21 -29.02
C TYR A 243 22.42 -6.42 -30.33
N PRO A 244 23.60 -6.46 -31.00
CA PRO A 244 24.85 -7.15 -30.62
C PRO A 244 25.97 -6.22 -30.08
N ASP A 245 25.80 -4.89 -30.13
CA ASP A 245 26.92 -3.93 -30.06
C ASP A 245 26.82 -2.89 -28.92
N LEU A 246 25.86 -3.07 -27.99
CA LEU A 246 25.62 -2.16 -26.88
C LEU A 246 25.95 -2.82 -25.54
N VAL A 247 27.10 -2.48 -24.96
CA VAL A 247 27.38 -2.68 -23.54
C VAL A 247 27.39 -1.32 -22.86
N ARG A 248 26.41 -1.02 -21.99
CA ARG A 248 26.56 0.06 -20.99
C ARG A 248 27.05 -0.54 -19.69
N LEU A 249 28.00 0.13 -19.04
CA LEU A 249 28.55 -0.26 -17.75
C LEU A 249 28.14 0.74 -16.69
N TYR A 250 27.89 0.27 -15.49
CA TYR A 250 27.77 1.10 -14.30
C TYR A 250 28.97 0.79 -13.42
N LEU A 251 29.78 1.79 -13.15
CA LEU A 251 30.99 1.73 -12.33
C LEU A 251 30.70 2.40 -11.00
N ALA A 252 31.16 1.81 -9.90
CA ALA A 252 30.96 2.38 -8.58
C ALA A 252 32.09 2.03 -7.61
N ASP A 253 32.24 2.90 -6.61
CA ASP A 253 33.11 2.74 -5.45
C ASP A 253 32.38 3.26 -4.19
N GLY A 254 33.01 3.25 -3.02
CA GLY A 254 32.42 3.70 -1.76
C GLY A 254 32.06 5.19 -1.70
N ASN A 255 32.38 5.98 -2.73
CA ASN A 255 32.17 7.42 -2.78
C ASN A 255 31.34 7.88 -3.99
N GLY A 256 30.93 6.99 -4.89
CA GLY A 256 30.01 7.35 -5.97
C GLY A 256 29.71 6.26 -7.00
N ASN A 257 28.74 6.55 -7.85
CA ASN A 257 28.32 5.72 -8.99
C ASN A 257 28.39 6.57 -10.26
N ILE A 258 28.82 5.99 -11.38
CA ILE A 258 28.81 6.64 -12.69
C ILE A 258 28.60 5.61 -13.79
N ARG A 259 27.79 5.95 -14.79
CA ARG A 259 27.58 5.10 -15.98
C ARG A 259 28.59 5.44 -17.08
N VAL A 260 28.93 4.45 -17.90
CA VAL A 260 29.72 4.59 -19.12
C VAL A 260 28.76 4.63 -20.30
N PHE A 261 28.78 5.71 -21.08
CA PHE A 261 28.03 5.81 -22.33
C PHE A 261 28.51 4.73 -23.29
N GLN A 262 27.65 4.29 -24.20
CA GLN A 262 28.04 3.36 -25.26
C GLN A 262 29.09 4.03 -26.16
N PRO A 263 30.36 3.60 -26.17
CA PRO A 263 31.33 4.11 -27.12
C PRO A 263 30.94 3.58 -28.51
N GLN A 264 30.70 4.47 -29.46
CA GLN A 264 30.49 4.08 -30.87
C GLN A 264 31.79 3.57 -31.52
N ASP A 265 32.92 3.77 -30.86
CA ASP A 265 34.26 3.35 -31.28
C ASP A 265 34.66 2.06 -30.55
N PRO A 266 34.82 0.93 -31.27
CA PRO A 266 35.28 -0.33 -30.68
C PRO A 266 36.64 -0.25 -29.99
N GLN A 267 37.49 0.75 -30.29
CA GLN A 267 38.78 0.92 -29.62
C GLN A 267 38.67 1.36 -28.16
N GLN A 268 37.49 1.80 -27.71
CA GLN A 268 37.23 2.22 -26.34
C GLN A 268 36.59 1.13 -25.48
N LEU A 269 36.04 0.09 -26.11
CA LEU A 269 35.44 -1.04 -25.42
C LEU A 269 36.51 -1.91 -24.72
N PRO A 270 36.19 -2.52 -23.57
CA PRO A 270 37.08 -3.48 -22.95
C PRO A 270 37.29 -4.71 -23.86
N PRO A 271 38.50 -5.28 -23.93
CA PRO A 271 38.82 -6.43 -24.80
C PRO A 271 38.32 -7.79 -24.24
N TRP A 272 37.44 -7.75 -23.25
CA TRP A 272 36.86 -8.89 -22.53
C TRP A 272 35.38 -8.59 -22.22
N LEU A 273 34.56 -9.64 -22.07
CA LEU A 273 33.15 -9.49 -21.73
C LEU A 273 32.98 -8.92 -20.32
N PRO A 274 32.34 -7.75 -20.13
CA PRO A 274 32.14 -7.19 -18.81
C PRO A 274 31.06 -7.93 -18.02
N ARG A 275 31.36 -8.21 -16.75
CA ARG A 275 30.44 -8.81 -15.77
C ARG A 275 30.33 -7.92 -14.54
N THR A 276 29.20 -8.02 -13.85
CA THR A 276 29.05 -7.50 -12.51
C THR A 276 30.02 -8.16 -11.52
N GLY A 277 30.43 -7.41 -10.49
CA GLY A 277 31.43 -7.85 -9.52
C GLY A 277 32.86 -7.88 -10.04
N MET A 278 33.14 -7.53 -11.31
CA MET A 278 34.52 -7.30 -11.76
C MET A 278 35.05 -5.97 -11.22
N ARG A 279 36.24 -5.97 -10.63
CA ARG A 279 36.99 -4.76 -10.29
C ARG A 279 38.00 -4.45 -11.38
N ILE A 280 37.94 -3.22 -11.87
CA ILE A 280 38.66 -2.79 -13.06
C ILE A 280 39.34 -1.44 -12.84
N SER A 281 40.35 -1.19 -13.66
CA SER A 281 41.05 0.09 -13.74
C SER A 281 41.03 0.56 -15.19
N VAL A 282 40.74 1.84 -15.39
CA VAL A 282 40.62 2.46 -16.71
C VAL A 282 40.87 3.96 -16.61
N ARG A 283 41.51 4.53 -17.64
CA ARG A 283 41.74 5.95 -17.75
C ARG A 283 40.60 6.62 -18.52
N VAL A 284 39.90 7.53 -17.85
CA VAL A 284 38.81 8.33 -18.42
C VAL A 284 39.38 9.58 -19.08
N THR A 285 38.90 9.90 -20.28
CA THR A 285 39.36 11.03 -21.09
C THR A 285 38.25 12.05 -21.39
N GLN A 286 36.98 11.68 -21.26
CA GLN A 286 35.85 12.60 -21.32
C GLN A 286 34.69 12.18 -20.40
N VAL A 287 34.09 13.17 -19.74
CA VAL A 287 32.81 13.04 -19.02
C VAL A 287 31.79 14.04 -19.52
N THR A 288 30.51 13.71 -19.38
CA THR A 288 29.37 14.53 -19.81
C THR A 288 28.27 14.53 -18.76
N ASN A 289 27.53 15.63 -18.70
CA ASN A 289 26.25 15.71 -18.01
C ASN A 289 25.12 15.43 -19.00
N TYR A 290 24.68 14.17 -19.07
CA TYR A 290 23.58 13.78 -19.95
C TYR A 290 22.24 14.04 -19.26
N ASN A 291 21.62 15.20 -19.55
CA ASN A 291 20.28 15.55 -19.05
C ASN A 291 20.12 15.43 -17.52
N GLY A 292 21.16 15.78 -16.76
CA GLY A 292 21.22 15.66 -15.29
C GLY A 292 21.95 14.40 -14.78
N ALA A 293 22.22 13.41 -15.65
CA ALA A 293 22.95 12.20 -15.28
C ALA A 293 24.45 12.33 -15.60
N PRO A 294 25.36 12.19 -14.61
CA PRO A 294 26.79 12.04 -14.85
C PRO A 294 27.13 10.80 -15.67
N GLU A 295 28.02 10.95 -16.65
CA GLU A 295 28.38 9.89 -17.59
C GLU A 295 29.85 9.99 -18.03
N ILE A 296 30.50 8.83 -18.23
CA ILE A 296 31.79 8.70 -18.91
C ILE A 296 31.51 8.52 -20.40
N ASP A 297 31.96 9.47 -21.23
CA ASP A 297 31.77 9.42 -22.68
C ASP A 297 32.93 8.72 -23.39
N LEU A 298 34.17 8.99 -22.96
CA LEU A 298 35.38 8.47 -23.59
C LEU A 298 36.38 7.94 -22.55
N VAL A 299 37.03 6.84 -22.93
CA VAL A 299 38.14 6.21 -22.18
C VAL A 299 39.32 5.92 -23.08
N ASP A 300 40.51 5.79 -22.51
CA ASP A 300 41.64 5.13 -23.17
C ASP A 300 41.42 3.61 -23.11
N GLY A 301 40.80 3.05 -24.16
CA GLY A 301 40.51 1.62 -24.23
C GLY A 301 41.73 0.70 -24.31
N THR A 302 42.96 1.25 -24.42
CA THR A 302 44.18 0.47 -24.26
C THR A 302 44.57 0.26 -22.79
N ASN A 303 43.91 0.98 -21.86
CA ASN A 303 44.21 1.01 -20.44
C ASN A 303 43.31 0.12 -19.56
N TRP A 304 42.35 -0.63 -20.14
CA TRP A 304 41.49 -1.53 -19.37
C TRP A 304 42.29 -2.65 -18.68
N VAL A 305 42.33 -2.62 -17.35
CA VAL A 305 42.92 -3.67 -16.49
C VAL A 305 41.82 -4.31 -15.65
N VAL A 306 41.83 -5.64 -15.54
CA VAL A 306 41.02 -6.39 -14.57
C VAL A 306 41.89 -6.68 -13.36
N GLU A 307 41.46 -6.25 -12.17
CA GLU A 307 42.21 -6.43 -10.92
C GLU A 307 41.71 -7.66 -10.15
N SER A 308 40.40 -7.87 -10.10
CA SER A 308 39.77 -9.08 -9.57
C SER A 308 38.39 -9.31 -10.19
N THR A 309 37.90 -10.55 -10.11
CA THR A 309 36.53 -10.93 -10.49
C THR A 309 35.73 -11.28 -9.22
N ASP A 310 34.41 -11.37 -9.37
CA ASP A 310 33.51 -11.97 -8.37
C ASP A 310 33.53 -11.28 -7.00
N ASN A 311 33.72 -9.96 -7.00
CA ASN A 311 33.62 -9.11 -5.81
C ASN A 311 32.15 -8.82 -5.45
N GLU A 312 31.93 -8.37 -4.21
CA GLU A 312 30.63 -7.89 -3.74
C GLU A 312 30.19 -6.60 -4.45
N VAL A 313 28.91 -6.55 -4.84
CA VAL A 313 28.22 -5.38 -5.37
C VAL A 313 27.26 -4.85 -4.30
N ALA A 314 27.46 -3.61 -3.86
CA ALA A 314 26.54 -2.95 -2.96
C ALA A 314 25.20 -2.67 -3.66
N VAL A 315 24.09 -3.04 -3.00
CA VAL A 315 22.72 -2.80 -3.48
C VAL A 315 21.98 -1.99 -2.43
N ALA A 316 21.56 -0.78 -2.80
CA ALA A 316 20.90 0.13 -1.88
C ALA A 316 19.39 -0.16 -1.80
N GLN A 317 18.90 -0.54 -0.62
CA GLN A 317 17.46 -0.78 -0.40
C GLN A 317 16.66 0.54 -0.49
N ARG A 318 15.50 0.53 -1.16
CA ARG A 318 14.58 1.66 -1.26
C ARG A 318 13.15 1.20 -0.95
N ASN A 319 12.44 2.01 -0.17
CA ASN A 319 11.13 1.71 0.42
C ASN A 319 10.44 3.03 0.85
N ALA A 320 9.35 2.93 1.61
CA ALA A 320 8.66 4.07 2.20
C ALA A 320 9.57 5.05 2.96
N GLU A 321 10.44 4.52 3.84
CA GLU A 321 11.30 5.36 4.70
C GLU A 321 12.53 5.91 3.98
N VAL A 322 12.95 5.26 2.89
CA VAL A 322 14.10 5.65 2.04
C VAL A 322 13.63 5.66 0.58
N PRO A 323 12.94 6.74 0.13
CA PRO A 323 12.37 6.81 -1.20
C PRO A 323 13.43 6.87 -2.30
N VAL A 324 13.07 6.44 -3.51
CA VAL A 324 13.93 6.57 -4.70
C VAL A 324 14.00 8.05 -5.10
N THR A 325 15.21 8.57 -5.27
CA THR A 325 15.43 10.00 -5.62
C THR A 325 16.32 10.17 -6.84
N ALA A 326 16.36 11.38 -7.39
CA ALA A 326 17.30 11.71 -8.47
C ALA A 326 18.78 11.58 -8.07
N ALA A 327 19.10 11.59 -6.77
CA ALA A 327 20.46 11.35 -6.27
C ALA A 327 20.89 9.87 -6.42
N ASP A 328 19.95 8.96 -6.62
CA ASP A 328 20.23 7.54 -6.85
C ASP A 328 20.72 7.25 -8.28
N VAL A 329 20.83 8.24 -9.16
CA VAL A 329 21.26 8.06 -10.56
C VAL A 329 22.55 7.23 -10.67
N SER A 330 22.53 6.21 -11.53
CA SER A 330 23.58 5.19 -11.70
C SER A 330 23.82 4.24 -10.51
N THR A 331 23.18 4.47 -9.35
CA THR A 331 23.24 3.59 -8.18
C THR A 331 22.36 2.37 -8.39
N VAL A 332 22.89 1.17 -8.10
CA VAL A 332 22.08 -0.05 -8.08
C VAL A 332 21.25 -0.08 -6.81
N ILE A 333 19.94 -0.03 -6.97
CA ILE A 333 18.98 -0.14 -5.87
C ILE A 333 18.27 -1.50 -5.90
N ARG A 334 17.63 -1.87 -4.80
CA ARG A 334 16.52 -2.84 -4.77
C ARG A 334 15.27 -2.13 -4.28
N VAL A 335 14.16 -2.33 -4.99
CA VAL A 335 12.84 -1.81 -4.62
C VAL A 335 11.75 -2.78 -5.08
N SER A 336 10.76 -3.02 -4.23
CA SER A 336 9.63 -3.92 -4.50
C SER A 336 8.32 -3.15 -4.33
N GLY A 337 7.38 -3.31 -5.26
CA GLY A 337 6.14 -2.55 -5.27
C GLY A 337 5.07 -3.13 -6.20
N THR A 338 3.88 -2.56 -6.15
CA THR A 338 2.72 -2.91 -6.98
C THR A 338 2.55 -1.89 -8.10
N LEU A 339 2.19 -2.33 -9.30
CA LEU A 339 1.85 -1.42 -10.40
C LEU A 339 0.44 -0.84 -10.19
N THR A 340 0.32 0.49 -10.22
CA THR A 340 -0.95 1.19 -9.92
C THR A 340 -1.59 1.89 -11.13
N SER A 341 -0.87 1.99 -12.25
CA SER A 341 -1.39 2.49 -13.53
C SER A 341 -1.18 1.51 -14.68
N GLU A 342 -2.04 1.61 -15.71
CA GLU A 342 -1.95 0.81 -16.93
C GLU A 342 -0.78 1.24 -17.81
N GLY A 343 -0.14 0.28 -18.48
CA GLY A 343 1.07 0.50 -19.26
C GLY A 343 0.90 1.53 -20.38
N ALA A 344 1.48 2.72 -20.20
CA ALA A 344 1.44 3.81 -21.17
C ALA A 344 2.72 3.88 -22.01
N SER A 345 2.62 4.23 -23.30
CA SER A 345 3.81 4.43 -24.13
C SER A 345 4.63 5.64 -23.64
N CYS A 346 5.91 5.41 -23.33
CA CYS A 346 6.81 6.43 -22.78
C CYS A 346 8.14 6.55 -23.56
N GLY A 347 8.07 6.38 -24.88
CA GLY A 347 9.19 6.57 -25.80
C GLY A 347 9.93 5.28 -26.13
N GLY A 348 10.19 5.07 -27.42
CA GLY A 348 10.57 3.77 -27.96
C GLY A 348 9.45 2.75 -27.83
N ASP A 349 9.79 1.48 -27.84
CA ASP A 349 8.84 0.36 -27.71
C ASP A 349 8.48 0.02 -26.24
N ALA A 350 8.78 0.93 -25.31
CA ALA A 350 8.64 0.69 -23.88
C ALA A 350 7.31 1.23 -23.32
N LEU A 351 6.76 0.46 -22.37
CA LEU A 351 5.64 0.84 -21.53
C LEU A 351 6.16 1.37 -20.20
N CYS A 352 5.52 2.41 -19.68
CA CYS A 352 5.73 2.92 -18.33
C CYS A 352 4.49 2.72 -17.48
N TYR A 353 4.76 2.43 -16.21
CA TYR A 353 3.79 2.19 -15.15
C TYR A 353 4.24 3.00 -13.93
N ASP A 354 3.29 3.32 -13.06
CA ASP A 354 3.58 3.87 -11.74
C ASP A 354 3.77 2.70 -10.77
N LEU A 355 4.98 2.55 -10.24
CA LEU A 355 5.30 1.57 -9.22
C LEU A 355 5.10 2.21 -7.84
N ASP A 356 4.09 1.74 -7.12
CA ASP A 356 3.88 2.07 -5.72
C ASP A 356 4.65 1.09 -4.84
N TYR A 357 5.57 1.63 -4.04
CA TYR A 357 6.45 0.90 -3.13
C TYR A 357 6.34 1.44 -1.69
N GLY A 358 5.21 2.12 -1.38
CA GLY A 358 4.87 2.66 -0.06
C GLY A 358 5.47 4.03 0.27
N ALA A 359 6.13 4.70 -0.67
CA ALA A 359 6.58 6.10 -0.50
C ALA A 359 5.50 7.08 -0.96
N ASP A 360 5.54 8.32 -0.44
CA ASP A 360 4.60 9.43 -0.72
C ASP A 360 4.26 9.65 -2.21
N GLN A 361 5.14 9.23 -3.13
CA GLN A 361 4.94 9.29 -4.58
C GLN A 361 5.46 8.00 -5.24
N PRO A 362 4.74 7.44 -6.23
CA PRO A 362 5.20 6.30 -7.00
C PRO A 362 6.44 6.67 -7.85
N VAL A 363 7.22 5.67 -8.20
CA VAL A 363 8.37 5.82 -9.10
C VAL A 363 8.03 5.27 -10.48
N SER A 364 8.47 5.97 -11.54
CA SER A 364 8.25 5.52 -12.92
C SER A 364 9.01 4.21 -13.16
N TYR A 365 8.28 3.13 -13.43
CA TYR A 365 8.81 1.84 -13.84
C TYR A 365 8.61 1.63 -15.33
N ARG A 366 9.71 1.41 -16.07
CA ARG A 366 9.75 1.37 -17.53
C ARG A 366 10.28 0.03 -18.02
N THR A 367 9.48 -0.64 -18.85
CA THR A 367 9.77 -2.00 -19.31
C THR A 367 9.34 -2.27 -20.75
N LEU A 368 9.89 -3.33 -21.34
CA LEU A 368 9.39 -3.94 -22.59
C LEU A 368 8.37 -5.06 -22.31
N LYS A 369 8.16 -5.44 -21.04
CA LYS A 369 7.16 -6.41 -20.60
C LYS A 369 5.76 -5.78 -20.62
N VAL A 370 4.77 -6.54 -21.04
CA VAL A 370 3.35 -6.19 -20.81
C VAL A 370 2.99 -6.73 -19.42
N LEU A 371 2.65 -5.80 -18.53
CA LEU A 371 2.25 -6.02 -17.14
C LEU A 371 0.91 -5.31 -16.92
N HIS A 372 0.28 -5.51 -15.77
CA HIS A 372 -1.06 -5.03 -15.46
C HIS A 372 -1.12 -4.36 -14.08
N VAL A 373 -2.16 -3.54 -13.86
CA VAL A 373 -2.44 -2.98 -12.53
C VAL A 373 -2.66 -4.10 -11.51
N GLY A 374 -1.93 -4.04 -10.40
CA GLY A 374 -1.93 -5.07 -9.36
C GLY A 374 -0.80 -6.10 -9.44
N ASP A 375 -0.06 -6.17 -10.55
CA ASP A 375 1.14 -7.03 -10.66
C ASP A 375 2.20 -6.56 -9.63
N CYS A 376 2.86 -7.53 -8.98
CA CYS A 376 4.00 -7.23 -8.12
C CYS A 376 5.29 -7.18 -8.95
N VAL A 377 6.14 -6.21 -8.67
CA VAL A 377 7.45 -6.04 -9.33
C VAL A 377 8.53 -5.85 -8.26
N THR A 378 9.63 -6.59 -8.39
CA THR A 378 10.90 -6.26 -7.73
C THR A 378 11.93 -5.87 -8.77
N PHE A 379 12.41 -4.63 -8.68
CA PHE A 379 13.50 -4.11 -9.50
C PHE A 379 14.81 -4.16 -8.70
N MET A 380 15.86 -4.74 -9.28
CA MET A 380 17.22 -4.61 -8.79
C MET A 380 18.15 -4.24 -9.94
N GLY A 381 18.50 -2.96 -10.01
CA GLY A 381 19.23 -2.39 -11.12
C GLY A 381 19.56 -0.92 -10.91
N PRO A 382 20.28 -0.29 -11.85
CA PRO A 382 20.70 1.10 -11.76
C PRO A 382 19.53 2.07 -11.99
N VAL A 383 19.38 3.08 -11.14
CA VAL A 383 18.39 4.16 -11.36
C VAL A 383 18.82 5.05 -12.54
N THR A 384 17.88 5.35 -13.41
CA THR A 384 18.05 6.27 -14.55
C THR A 384 17.30 7.58 -14.31
N LEU A 385 17.59 8.63 -15.10
CA LEU A 385 16.85 9.89 -15.04
C LEU A 385 16.09 10.13 -16.35
N TYR A 386 14.84 10.57 -16.22
CA TYR A 386 14.04 11.10 -17.33
C TYR A 386 13.48 12.47 -16.92
N ASN A 387 13.84 13.52 -17.68
CA ASN A 387 13.52 14.92 -17.35
C ASN A 387 13.89 15.34 -15.90
N GLY A 388 14.96 14.76 -15.34
CA GLY A 388 15.43 15.01 -13.97
C GLY A 388 14.72 14.20 -12.87
N LEU A 389 13.69 13.41 -13.20
CA LEU A 389 13.02 12.51 -12.26
C LEU A 389 13.64 11.10 -12.32
N PRO A 390 13.69 10.36 -11.19
CA PRO A 390 14.14 8.97 -11.18
C PRO A 390 13.19 8.07 -11.97
N GLN A 391 13.78 7.14 -12.71
CA GLN A 391 13.08 6.11 -13.47
C GLN A 391 13.81 4.78 -13.33
N LEU A 392 13.06 3.73 -12.99
CA LEU A 392 13.52 2.35 -12.97
C LEU A 392 13.32 1.78 -14.37
N THR A 393 14.36 1.24 -15.00
CA THR A 393 14.29 0.77 -16.39
C THR A 393 14.88 -0.64 -16.49
N ASP A 394 14.05 -1.66 -16.74
CA ASP A 394 14.43 -3.08 -16.72
C ASP A 394 14.85 -3.66 -18.09
N TYR A 395 15.41 -2.84 -18.98
CA TYR A 395 15.75 -3.28 -20.34
C TYR A 395 16.70 -4.49 -20.40
N ASN A 396 17.49 -4.73 -19.34
CA ASN A 396 18.04 -6.05 -19.09
C ASN A 396 17.02 -6.84 -18.26
N LEU A 397 16.49 -7.94 -18.81
CA LEU A 397 15.46 -8.75 -18.15
C LEU A 397 15.92 -9.31 -16.79
N ASP A 398 17.23 -9.42 -16.58
CA ASP A 398 17.89 -9.82 -15.34
C ASP A 398 17.92 -8.70 -14.27
N TRP A 399 17.20 -7.59 -14.47
CA TRP A 399 17.03 -6.49 -13.50
C TRP A 399 15.62 -6.42 -12.89
N SER A 400 14.66 -7.25 -13.32
CA SER A 400 13.32 -7.27 -12.72
C SER A 400 12.66 -8.65 -12.68
N THR A 401 12.02 -8.95 -11.55
CA THR A 401 11.08 -10.07 -11.40
C THR A 401 9.66 -9.52 -11.22
N SER A 402 8.67 -10.21 -11.78
CA SER A 402 7.26 -9.82 -11.73
C SER A 402 6.35 -11.06 -11.63
N TRP A 403 5.28 -11.00 -10.83
CA TRP A 403 4.40 -12.13 -10.53
C TRP A 403 3.00 -11.72 -10.06
#